data_AF-A0AAE1MSH0-F1
#
_entry.id   AF-A0AAE1MSH0-F1
#
_cell.length_a   1.000
_cell.length_b   1.000
_cell.length_c   1.000
_cell.angle_alpha   90.00
_cell.angle_beta   90.00
_cell.angle_gamma   90.00
#
_symmetry.space_group_name_H-M   'P 1'
#
loop_
_entity.id
_entity.type
_entity.pdbx_description
1 polymer ?
#
loop_
_entity_poly.entity_id
_entity_poly.type
_entity_poly.pdbx_seq_one_letter_code
_entity_poly.pdbx_strand_id
1 'polypeptide(L)'
;MPRTGRSRRESDEGSLCRKQNVNEEYQEAFRTKSFMDICSIAQGQLINAGITANTTTPSSSPSSSLPYNSLHLTEHLLEPQQETVTNVTQSLEMHHLLWEYFEASLEACHYCDTILEAIQRMRVSYKKITRVLKLSEFVLDCPDTDQTHKAIYRDLASFSRQKNPFSIISSSQFRDIHNAYARLLHRLKSEDRKIRRRGRFKRICKKVGGIGLIVLHSAILIGLLVFALHSLVGTVAAPCVVVGLVGLFRRRTKRVSGRSSTGFERQCEQLDVAAKGIYLLINDFDTMSRMVKRLEEEVDHRQAVADMCVQNGKCEILKQVLREFHDHESNFLDQLEELEEHIYLCFLTINRSRKLVLQEIMGKQ
;
A
#
# COMPACT_ATOMS: atom_id res chain seq x y z
N MET A 1 -36.29 -43.98 -46.83
CA MET A 1 -35.63 -45.14 -46.18
C MET A 1 -34.30 -45.39 -46.88
N PRO A 2 -33.18 -45.63 -46.19
CA PRO A 2 -32.74 -45.12 -44.88
C PRO A 2 -31.88 -43.83 -45.14
N ARG A 3 -30.72 -43.47 -44.53
CA ARG A 3 -29.95 -43.91 -43.35
C ARG A 3 -29.16 -42.73 -42.73
N THR A 4 -29.60 -42.26 -41.56
CA THR A 4 -28.82 -41.70 -40.40
C THR A 4 -27.33 -41.28 -40.57
N GLY A 5 -26.98 -40.05 -40.13
CA GLY A 5 -25.59 -39.57 -40.03
C GLY A 5 -25.38 -38.41 -39.02
N ARG A 6 -25.32 -38.73 -37.72
CA ARG A 6 -25.28 -37.80 -36.57
C ARG A 6 -23.96 -37.00 -36.43
N SER A 7 -24.02 -35.67 -36.32
CA SER A 7 -23.21 -34.91 -35.35
C SER A 7 -23.77 -33.49 -35.11
N ARG A 8 -23.76 -33.05 -33.84
CA ARG A 8 -24.15 -31.72 -33.38
C ARG A 8 -22.87 -30.96 -33.05
N ARG A 9 -22.54 -29.89 -33.78
CA ARG A 9 -21.52 -28.94 -33.32
C ARG A 9 -22.18 -27.99 -32.34
N GLU A 10 -22.09 -28.33 -31.06
CA GLU A 10 -22.35 -27.38 -29.97
C GLU A 10 -21.28 -26.27 -29.97
N SER A 11 -21.64 -25.13 -29.39
CA SER A 11 -20.80 -23.93 -29.39
C SER A 11 -19.55 -24.13 -28.53
N ASP A 12 -18.40 -24.28 -29.17
CA ASP A 12 -17.10 -24.30 -28.49
C ASP A 12 -16.52 -22.87 -28.35
N GLU A 13 -17.31 -21.96 -27.75
CA GLU A 13 -16.82 -20.65 -27.28
C GLU A 13 -16.05 -20.79 -25.94
N GLY A 14 -15.37 -21.92 -25.74
CA GLY A 14 -14.69 -22.36 -24.52
C GLY A 14 -13.38 -21.62 -24.19
N SER A 15 -13.23 -20.36 -24.58
CA SER A 15 -12.05 -19.54 -24.24
C SER A 15 -12.32 -18.04 -24.10
N LEU A 16 -13.56 -17.63 -23.82
CA LEU A 16 -13.84 -16.25 -23.43
C LEU A 16 -13.27 -15.95 -22.03
N CYS A 17 -12.09 -15.32 -22.05
CA CYS A 17 -11.38 -14.69 -20.95
C CYS A 17 -12.27 -14.38 -19.73
N ARG A 18 -12.10 -15.15 -18.65
CA ARG A 18 -12.79 -14.94 -17.36
C ARG A 18 -12.41 -13.57 -16.81
N LYS A 19 -13.21 -12.54 -17.13
CA LYS A 19 -13.10 -11.21 -16.54
C LYS A 19 -13.22 -11.37 -15.03
N GLN A 20 -12.12 -11.15 -14.30
CA GLN A 20 -12.18 -10.97 -12.86
C GLN A 20 -13.09 -9.78 -12.58
N ASN A 21 -14.21 -10.03 -11.90
CA ASN A 21 -15.05 -8.96 -11.41
C ASN A 21 -14.29 -8.29 -10.26
N VAL A 22 -13.80 -7.07 -10.49
CA VAL A 22 -12.98 -6.34 -9.50
C VAL A 22 -13.75 -6.14 -8.19
N ASN A 23 -15.08 -6.09 -8.23
CA ASN A 23 -15.92 -6.05 -7.04
C ASN A 23 -15.94 -7.39 -6.26
N GLU A 24 -15.92 -8.53 -6.95
CA GLU A 24 -15.76 -9.84 -6.28
C GLU A 24 -14.36 -9.96 -5.65
N GLU A 25 -13.31 -9.54 -6.35
CA GLU A 25 -11.93 -9.58 -5.84
C GLU A 25 -11.73 -8.66 -4.63
N TYR A 26 -12.36 -7.49 -4.62
CA TYR A 26 -12.42 -6.59 -3.46
C TYR A 26 -13.18 -7.23 -2.28
N GLN A 27 -14.36 -7.80 -2.54
CA GLN A 27 -15.19 -8.43 -1.52
C GLN A 27 -14.57 -9.71 -0.91
N GLU A 28 -13.76 -10.44 -1.67
CA GLU A 28 -12.98 -11.57 -1.16
C GLU A 28 -11.77 -11.13 -0.31
N ALA A 29 -11.25 -9.91 -0.47
CA ALA A 29 -10.12 -9.42 0.31
C ALA A 29 -10.41 -9.40 1.83
N PHE A 30 -11.62 -8.98 2.21
CA PHE A 30 -12.11 -8.99 3.60
C PHE A 30 -12.28 -10.41 4.17
N ARG A 31 -12.46 -11.41 3.31
CA ARG A 31 -12.57 -12.83 3.71
C ARG A 31 -11.21 -13.52 3.84
N THR A 32 -10.12 -12.84 3.51
CA THR A 32 -8.77 -13.42 3.66
C THR A 32 -8.40 -13.59 5.13
N LYS A 33 -7.68 -14.68 5.44
CA LYS A 33 -7.15 -14.90 6.80
C LYS A 33 -6.29 -13.72 7.27
N SER A 34 -5.50 -13.14 6.37
CA SER A 34 -4.67 -11.97 6.67
C SER A 34 -5.48 -10.75 7.12
N PHE A 35 -6.68 -10.52 6.57
CA PHE A 35 -7.56 -9.44 7.03
C PHE A 35 -8.11 -9.71 8.43
N MET A 36 -8.60 -10.93 8.68
CA MET A 36 -9.06 -11.36 10.00
C MET A 36 -7.93 -11.31 11.06
N ASP A 37 -6.71 -11.71 10.69
CA ASP A 37 -5.53 -11.64 11.55
C ASP A 37 -5.20 -10.18 11.93
N ILE A 38 -5.25 -9.21 10.98
CA ILE A 38 -5.08 -7.78 11.29
C ILE A 38 -6.21 -7.22 12.15
N CYS A 39 -7.47 -7.53 11.84
CA CYS A 39 -8.61 -7.03 12.61
C CYS A 39 -8.59 -7.54 14.06
N SER A 40 -8.13 -8.78 14.28
CA SER A 40 -7.94 -9.36 15.61
C SER A 40 -6.86 -8.60 16.41
N ILE A 41 -5.71 -8.28 15.79
CA ILE A 41 -4.65 -7.48 16.44
C ILE A 41 -5.16 -6.06 16.74
N ALA A 42 -5.87 -5.44 15.79
CA ALA A 42 -6.45 -4.11 15.93
C ALA A 42 -7.42 -4.03 17.13
N GLN A 43 -8.35 -4.99 17.19
CA GLN A 43 -9.32 -5.10 18.28
C GLN A 43 -8.65 -5.37 19.63
N GLY A 44 -7.60 -6.20 19.66
CA GLY A 44 -6.78 -6.43 20.85
C GLY A 44 -6.16 -5.15 21.39
N GLN A 45 -5.57 -4.31 20.53
CA GLN A 45 -5.01 -3.02 20.98
C GLN A 45 -6.09 -2.01 21.39
N LEU A 46 -7.25 -2.04 20.73
CA LEU A 46 -8.39 -1.19 21.10
C LEU A 46 -8.96 -1.53 22.49
N ILE A 47 -8.89 -2.81 22.89
CA ILE A 47 -9.18 -3.28 24.26
C ILE A 47 -8.10 -2.81 25.23
N ASN A 48 -6.82 -3.01 24.90
CA ASN A 48 -5.68 -2.60 25.74
C ASN A 48 -5.66 -1.08 26.01
N ALA A 49 -6.06 -0.26 25.02
CA ALA A 49 -6.20 1.19 25.14
C ALA A 49 -7.44 1.64 25.95
N GLY A 50 -8.29 0.71 26.41
CA GLY A 50 -9.51 0.98 27.17
C GLY A 50 -10.67 1.56 26.35
N ILE A 51 -10.53 1.65 25.02
CA ILE A 51 -11.50 2.32 24.14
C ILE A 51 -12.78 1.47 23.95
N THR A 52 -12.67 0.15 24.07
CA THR A 52 -13.80 -0.81 24.08
C THR A 52 -14.24 -1.25 25.49
N ALA A 53 -14.11 -0.38 26.50
CA ALA A 53 -14.80 -0.58 27.77
C ALA A 53 -16.33 -0.53 27.60
N ASN A 54 -16.98 -1.69 27.45
CA ASN A 54 -18.37 -1.97 27.89
C ASN A 54 -18.76 -3.44 27.66
N THR A 55 -18.52 -4.31 28.64
CA THR A 55 -19.29 -5.56 28.81
C THR A 55 -19.51 -5.81 30.30
N THR A 56 -20.74 -5.53 30.75
CA THR A 56 -21.36 -6.05 31.98
C THR A 56 -20.62 -5.82 33.31
N THR A 57 -20.73 -4.62 33.89
CA THR A 57 -20.87 -4.44 35.35
C THR A 57 -21.38 -3.04 35.71
N PRO A 58 -22.37 -2.89 36.62
CA PRO A 58 -22.77 -1.59 37.14
C PRO A 58 -22.01 -1.26 38.43
N SER A 59 -21.01 -0.38 38.36
CA SER A 59 -20.41 0.25 39.55
C SER A 59 -20.11 1.72 39.31
N SER A 60 -20.26 2.52 40.37
CA SER A 60 -20.39 3.97 40.30
C SER A 60 -19.07 4.73 40.49
N SER A 61 -18.70 5.58 39.51
CA SER A 61 -18.31 7.00 39.72
C SER A 61 -17.81 7.69 38.44
N PRO A 62 -18.32 8.87 38.04
CA PRO A 62 -17.92 9.55 36.82
C PRO A 62 -16.84 10.64 37.06
N SER A 63 -15.60 10.27 37.40
CA SER A 63 -14.53 11.27 37.66
C SER A 63 -13.09 10.80 37.41
N SER A 64 -12.77 10.40 36.17
CA SER A 64 -11.41 10.59 35.64
C SER A 64 -11.44 10.80 34.13
N SER A 65 -10.61 11.72 33.64
CA SER A 65 -10.33 11.84 32.21
C SER A 65 -9.41 10.69 31.82
N LEU A 66 -9.98 9.61 31.27
CA LEU A 66 -9.19 8.54 30.65
C LEU A 66 -8.24 9.17 29.64
N PRO A 67 -6.91 8.97 29.75
CA PRO A 67 -6.00 9.35 28.69
C PRO A 67 -6.39 8.54 27.45
N TYR A 68 -6.65 9.23 26.34
CA TYR A 68 -6.68 8.59 25.03
C TYR A 68 -5.24 8.14 24.75
N ASN A 69 -4.91 6.89 25.13
CA ASN A 69 -3.67 6.26 24.72
C ASN A 69 -3.67 6.21 23.19
N SER A 70 -2.61 6.79 22.60
CA SER A 70 -2.46 6.90 21.15
C SER A 70 -2.55 5.51 20.52
N LEU A 71 -3.36 5.37 19.46
CA LEU A 71 -3.67 4.07 18.87
C LEU A 71 -2.54 3.62 17.92
N HIS A 72 -1.39 3.25 18.51
CA HIS A 72 -0.19 2.80 17.81
C HIS A 72 -0.34 1.39 17.21
N LEU A 73 -1.18 1.29 16.17
CA LEU A 73 -1.30 0.08 15.37
C LEU A 73 -0.05 -0.16 14.52
N THR A 74 0.64 0.89 14.07
CA THR A 74 1.91 0.78 13.32
C THR A 74 2.94 -0.12 14.00
N GLU A 75 3.14 -0.01 15.31
CA GLU A 75 4.15 -0.81 16.04
C GLU A 75 3.84 -2.32 16.03
N HIS A 76 2.55 -2.65 15.97
CA HIS A 76 2.02 -4.01 16.07
C HIS A 76 1.70 -4.65 14.71
N LEU A 77 1.39 -3.83 13.70
CA LEU A 77 1.01 -4.28 12.37
C LEU A 77 2.12 -4.14 11.32
N LEU A 78 3.11 -3.25 11.47
CA LEU A 78 4.07 -2.98 10.39
C LEU A 78 5.06 -4.14 10.20
N GLU A 79 4.96 -4.84 9.08
CA GLU A 79 5.80 -5.98 8.74
C GLU A 79 6.49 -5.85 7.36
N PRO A 80 7.81 -6.09 7.25
CA PRO A 80 8.80 -6.09 8.33
C PRO A 80 8.80 -4.78 9.13
N GLN A 81 9.00 -4.90 10.44
CA GLN A 81 9.23 -3.79 11.35
C GLN A 81 10.41 -2.93 10.89
N GLN A 82 10.40 -1.65 11.27
CA GLN A 82 11.42 -0.71 10.82
C GLN A 82 12.83 -1.06 11.33
N GLU A 83 12.95 -1.68 12.52
CA GLU A 83 14.24 -2.17 13.04
C GLU A 83 14.87 -3.23 12.12
N THR A 84 14.08 -4.21 11.66
CA THR A 84 14.51 -5.23 10.70
C THR A 84 14.98 -4.59 9.39
N VAL A 85 14.30 -3.54 8.92
CA VAL A 85 14.71 -2.79 7.73
C VAL A 85 16.03 -2.04 7.96
N THR A 86 16.22 -1.37 9.11
CA THR A 86 17.49 -0.69 9.42
C THR A 86 18.65 -1.67 9.57
N ASN A 87 18.44 -2.83 10.21
CA ASN A 87 19.48 -3.84 10.40
C ASN A 87 19.92 -4.47 9.05
N VAL A 88 19.00 -4.68 8.11
CA VAL A 88 19.33 -5.10 6.74
C VAL A 88 19.96 -3.96 5.92
N THR A 89 19.58 -2.70 6.17
CA THR A 89 20.18 -1.53 5.51
C THR A 89 21.62 -1.27 5.97
N GLN A 90 21.95 -1.52 7.24
CA GLN A 90 23.32 -1.38 7.75
C GLN A 90 24.27 -2.48 7.23
N SER A 91 23.73 -3.64 6.82
CA SER A 91 24.51 -4.81 6.39
C SER A 91 24.61 -4.96 4.86
N LEU A 92 23.92 -4.13 4.07
CA LEU A 92 23.91 -4.16 2.60
C LEU A 92 24.01 -2.75 2.00
N GLU A 93 24.72 -2.59 0.87
CA GLU A 93 24.70 -1.35 0.06
C GLU A 93 23.34 -1.18 -0.64
N MET A 94 22.31 -0.77 0.13
CA MET A 94 20.98 -0.54 -0.39
C MET A 94 20.89 0.78 -1.17
N HIS A 95 20.17 0.77 -2.30
CA HIS A 95 19.95 1.97 -3.09
C HIS A 95 19.03 2.95 -2.35
N HIS A 96 19.43 4.22 -2.19
CA HIS A 96 18.72 5.23 -1.39
C HIS A 96 17.20 5.34 -1.62
N LEU A 97 16.71 5.24 -2.88
CA LEU A 97 15.26 5.26 -3.16
C LEU A 97 14.48 4.09 -2.52
N LEU A 98 15.14 3.00 -2.15
CA LEU A 98 14.53 1.89 -1.40
C LEU A 98 14.42 2.22 0.10
N TRP A 99 15.34 3.01 0.65
CA TRP A 99 15.20 3.57 2.00
C TRP A 99 14.00 4.53 2.03
N GLU A 100 13.94 5.48 1.08
CA GLU A 100 12.81 6.42 0.96
C GLU A 100 11.47 5.69 0.77
N TYR A 101 11.46 4.51 0.15
CA TYR A 101 10.27 3.65 0.08
C TYR A 101 9.86 3.08 1.45
N PHE A 102 10.81 2.60 2.27
CA PHE A 102 10.50 2.09 3.60
C PHE A 102 10.13 3.21 4.59
N GLU A 103 10.67 4.40 4.39
CA GLU A 103 10.32 5.62 5.13
C GLU A 103 8.92 6.11 4.77
N ALA A 104 8.59 6.26 3.47
CA ALA A 104 7.24 6.63 3.02
C ALA A 104 6.17 5.61 3.42
N SER A 105 6.50 4.30 3.44
CA SER A 105 5.56 3.26 3.89
C SER A 105 5.43 3.14 5.42
N LEU A 106 6.35 3.73 6.20
CA LEU A 106 6.18 3.93 7.64
C LEU A 106 5.32 5.18 7.91
N GLU A 107 5.59 6.28 7.20
CA GLU A 107 4.80 7.52 7.27
C GLU A 107 3.32 7.25 6.95
N ALA A 108 3.06 6.45 5.92
CA ALA A 108 1.71 5.98 5.58
C ALA A 108 0.98 5.32 6.75
N CYS A 109 1.63 4.40 7.47
CA CYS A 109 1.01 3.74 8.62
C CYS A 109 0.71 4.70 9.78
N HIS A 110 1.52 5.74 9.99
CA HIS A 110 1.24 6.77 11.01
C HIS A 110 0.04 7.67 10.64
N TYR A 111 -0.19 7.95 9.35
CA TYR A 111 -1.46 8.56 8.93
C TYR A 111 -2.64 7.60 9.11
N CYS A 112 -2.46 6.29 8.83
CA CYS A 112 -3.49 5.28 9.11
C CYS A 112 -3.87 5.23 10.60
N ASP A 113 -2.90 5.18 11.51
CA ASP A 113 -3.12 5.29 12.97
C ASP A 113 -3.95 6.56 13.29
N THR A 114 -3.54 7.71 12.74
CA THR A 114 -4.20 9.02 12.95
C THR A 114 -5.68 9.02 12.50
N ILE A 115 -6.00 8.36 11.38
CA ILE A 115 -7.39 8.26 10.89
C ILE A 115 -8.19 7.27 11.75
N LEU A 116 -7.61 6.14 12.16
CA LEU A 116 -8.27 5.19 13.06
C LEU A 116 -8.62 5.86 14.40
N GLU A 117 -7.72 6.67 14.97
CA GLU A 117 -8.06 7.45 16.16
C GLU A 117 -9.24 8.40 15.92
N ALA A 118 -9.34 9.03 14.74
CA ALA A 118 -10.46 9.89 14.40
C ALA A 118 -11.79 9.11 14.36
N ILE A 119 -11.80 7.92 13.76
CA ILE A 119 -12.95 7.00 13.75
C ILE A 119 -13.34 6.61 15.19
N GLN A 120 -12.37 6.26 16.04
CA GLN A 120 -12.66 5.83 17.41
C GLN A 120 -13.13 7.01 18.30
N ARG A 121 -12.59 8.21 18.11
CA ARG A 121 -13.11 9.47 18.71
C ARG A 121 -14.54 9.76 18.22
N MET A 122 -14.83 9.51 16.95
CA MET A 122 -16.16 9.69 16.38
C MET A 122 -17.16 8.69 16.97
N ARG A 123 -16.85 7.39 16.99
CA ARG A 123 -17.69 6.34 17.59
C ARG A 123 -17.98 6.60 19.07
N VAL A 124 -16.99 7.04 19.85
CA VAL A 124 -17.19 7.43 21.27
C VAL A 124 -18.11 8.64 21.41
N SER A 125 -18.02 9.63 20.50
CA SER A 125 -18.97 10.76 20.49
C SER A 125 -20.38 10.33 20.07
N TYR A 126 -20.49 9.51 19.02
CA TYR A 126 -21.76 9.13 18.42
C TYR A 126 -22.60 8.22 19.34
N LYS A 127 -21.97 7.47 20.26
CA LYS A 127 -22.67 6.81 21.40
C LYS A 127 -23.58 7.76 22.19
N LYS A 128 -23.32 9.08 22.20
CA LYS A 128 -24.22 10.10 22.76
C LYS A 128 -25.52 10.23 21.93
N ILE A 129 -25.39 10.30 20.60
CA ILE A 129 -26.52 10.40 19.66
C ILE A 129 -27.36 9.12 19.68
N THR A 130 -26.75 7.93 19.60
CA THR A 130 -27.49 6.67 19.73
C THR A 130 -28.23 6.55 21.09
N ARG A 131 -27.72 7.19 22.17
CA ARG A 131 -28.44 7.28 23.45
C ARG A 131 -29.55 8.34 23.43
N VAL A 132 -29.39 9.45 22.71
CA VAL A 132 -30.44 10.45 22.48
C VAL A 132 -31.61 9.83 21.70
N LEU A 133 -31.33 9.08 20.62
CA LEU A 133 -32.32 8.36 19.84
C LEU A 133 -33.11 7.39 20.72
N LYS A 134 -32.43 6.51 21.45
CA LYS A 134 -33.06 5.57 22.40
C LYS A 134 -33.86 6.26 23.50
N LEU A 135 -33.43 7.42 24.00
CA LEU A 135 -34.24 8.18 24.96
C LEU A 135 -35.51 8.78 24.32
N SER A 136 -35.49 9.10 23.02
CA SER A 136 -36.66 9.65 22.33
C SER A 136 -37.74 8.61 22.02
N GLU A 137 -37.36 7.35 21.77
CA GLU A 137 -38.29 6.22 21.55
C GLU A 137 -39.30 6.07 22.70
N PHE A 138 -38.88 6.35 23.94
CA PHE A 138 -39.74 6.27 25.14
C PHE A 138 -40.53 7.55 25.46
N VAL A 139 -40.33 8.64 24.71
CA VAL A 139 -40.87 9.98 25.04
C VAL A 139 -41.90 10.49 24.03
N LEU A 140 -41.84 10.06 22.77
CA LEU A 140 -42.66 10.62 21.69
C LEU A 140 -44.19 10.52 21.91
N ASP A 141 -44.65 9.55 22.71
CA ASP A 141 -46.07 9.35 23.05
C ASP A 141 -46.48 9.96 24.42
N CYS A 142 -45.57 10.57 25.19
CA CYS A 142 -45.83 10.94 26.59
C CYS A 142 -45.46 12.39 26.93
N PRO A 143 -46.39 13.22 27.46
CA PRO A 143 -46.13 14.64 27.70
C PRO A 143 -45.19 14.89 28.88
N ASP A 144 -43.96 15.29 28.52
CA ASP A 144 -43.01 16.08 29.30
C ASP A 144 -42.54 15.51 30.66
N THR A 145 -41.56 14.60 30.59
CA THR A 145 -40.58 14.45 31.68
C THR A 145 -39.41 15.41 31.45
N ASP A 146 -39.46 16.58 32.09
CA ASP A 146 -38.44 17.64 32.10
C ASP A 146 -36.99 17.12 32.17
N GLN A 147 -36.73 16.11 33.00
CA GLN A 147 -35.41 15.49 33.14
C GLN A 147 -34.91 14.79 31.86
N THR A 148 -35.80 14.16 31.10
CA THR A 148 -35.46 13.42 29.88
C THR A 148 -35.17 14.39 28.73
N HIS A 149 -35.99 15.44 28.58
CA HIS A 149 -35.70 16.54 27.66
C HIS A 149 -34.36 17.22 27.99
N LYS A 150 -34.09 17.51 29.28
CA LYS A 150 -32.80 18.06 29.73
C LYS A 150 -31.61 17.13 29.44
N ALA A 151 -31.78 15.81 29.60
CA ALA A 151 -30.76 14.84 29.22
C ALA A 151 -30.46 14.90 27.71
N ILE A 152 -31.50 14.84 26.87
CA ILE A 152 -31.38 14.90 25.41
C ILE A 152 -30.66 16.17 24.95
N TYR A 153 -31.12 17.36 25.39
CA TYR A 153 -30.49 18.63 24.99
C TYR A 153 -29.04 18.76 25.49
N ARG A 154 -28.73 18.29 26.72
CA ARG A 154 -27.34 18.25 27.22
C ARG A 154 -26.43 17.43 26.31
N ASP A 155 -26.94 16.31 25.81
CA ASP A 155 -26.16 15.35 25.04
C ASP A 155 -25.96 15.82 23.59
N LEU A 156 -27.00 16.39 22.96
CA LEU A 156 -26.89 17.12 21.69
C LEU A 156 -25.89 18.28 21.78
N ALA A 157 -25.95 19.08 22.86
CA ALA A 157 -25.02 20.17 23.10
C ALA A 157 -23.58 19.70 23.44
N SER A 158 -23.42 18.45 23.88
CA SER A 158 -22.10 17.80 24.06
C SER A 158 -21.55 17.22 22.76
N PHE A 159 -22.41 16.98 21.77
CA PHE A 159 -22.05 16.53 20.44
C PHE A 159 -21.70 17.72 19.53
N SER A 160 -22.55 18.76 19.47
CA SER A 160 -22.31 19.94 18.61
C SER A 160 -21.01 20.69 18.95
N ARG A 161 -20.68 20.82 20.24
CA ARG A 161 -19.47 21.52 20.72
C ARG A 161 -18.17 20.70 20.67
N GLN A 162 -18.21 19.45 20.20
CA GLN A 162 -16.98 18.66 20.05
C GLN A 162 -16.23 19.10 18.79
N LYS A 163 -14.89 19.18 18.81
CA LYS A 163 -14.13 19.34 17.56
C LYS A 163 -14.35 18.11 16.66
N ASN A 164 -14.79 18.31 15.42
CA ASN A 164 -14.88 17.27 14.39
C ASN A 164 -13.55 16.50 14.30
N PRO A 165 -13.52 15.17 14.56
CA PRO A 165 -12.28 14.41 14.63
C PRO A 165 -11.59 14.24 13.28
N PHE A 166 -12.31 14.35 12.15
CA PHE A 166 -11.74 14.17 10.81
C PHE A 166 -10.94 15.38 10.32
N SER A 167 -11.23 16.58 10.86
CA SER A 167 -10.43 17.81 10.67
C SER A 167 -8.99 17.76 11.26
N ILE A 168 -8.50 16.57 11.60
CA ILE A 168 -7.11 16.31 12.02
C ILE A 168 -6.17 16.09 10.82
N ILE A 169 -6.67 15.58 9.69
CA ILE A 169 -5.92 15.51 8.42
C ILE A 169 -6.62 16.39 7.38
N SER A 170 -6.11 17.60 7.23
CA SER A 170 -6.63 18.56 6.25
C SER A 170 -6.50 18.05 4.81
N SER A 171 -7.38 18.51 3.92
CA SER A 171 -7.26 18.32 2.47
C SER A 171 -5.91 18.83 1.90
N SER A 172 -5.22 19.72 2.61
CA SER A 172 -3.82 20.09 2.32
C SER A 172 -2.86 18.94 2.54
N GLN A 173 -2.89 18.31 3.72
CA GLN A 173 -1.97 17.21 4.07
C GLN A 173 -2.13 16.03 3.10
N PHE A 174 -3.36 15.60 2.78
CA PHE A 174 -3.59 14.55 1.78
C PHE A 174 -2.97 14.87 0.41
N ARG A 175 -3.13 16.12 -0.07
CA ARG A 175 -2.53 16.58 -1.32
C ARG A 175 -1.00 16.62 -1.24
N ASP A 176 -0.42 16.99 -0.10
CA ASP A 176 1.02 17.13 0.06
C ASP A 176 1.70 15.75 0.21
N ILE A 177 1.03 14.78 0.84
CA ILE A 177 1.36 13.34 0.85
C ILE A 177 1.30 12.78 -0.58
N HIS A 178 0.19 12.97 -1.30
CA HIS A 178 0.05 12.55 -2.71
C HIS A 178 1.20 13.09 -3.56
N ASN A 179 1.51 14.39 -3.42
CA ASN A 179 2.63 15.03 -4.12
C ASN A 179 4.00 14.43 -3.73
N ALA A 180 4.21 14.06 -2.46
CA ALA A 180 5.43 13.39 -2.02
C ALA A 180 5.58 12.00 -2.64
N TYR A 181 4.55 11.16 -2.54
CA TYR A 181 4.54 9.81 -3.10
C TYR A 181 4.63 9.85 -4.64
N ALA A 182 3.96 10.78 -5.31
CA ALA A 182 4.08 10.95 -6.77
C ALA A 182 5.51 11.34 -7.21
N ARG A 183 6.20 12.21 -6.45
CA ARG A 183 7.63 12.54 -6.67
C ARG A 183 8.53 11.31 -6.47
N LEU A 184 8.32 10.54 -5.41
CA LEU A 184 9.08 9.31 -5.13
C LEU A 184 8.84 8.25 -6.21
N LEU A 185 7.59 8.02 -6.61
CA LEU A 185 7.20 7.11 -7.70
C LEU A 185 7.87 7.50 -9.02
N HIS A 186 7.93 8.81 -9.34
CA HIS A 186 8.63 9.29 -10.52
C HIS A 186 10.14 9.04 -10.43
N ARG A 187 10.78 9.27 -9.27
CA ARG A 187 12.22 9.00 -9.05
C ARG A 187 12.54 7.51 -9.18
N LEU A 188 11.78 6.63 -8.54
CA LEU A 188 11.89 5.16 -8.67
C LEU A 188 11.79 4.71 -10.14
N LYS A 189 10.72 5.12 -10.84
CA LYS A 189 10.51 4.80 -12.26
C LYS A 189 11.56 5.47 -13.17
N SER A 190 12.23 6.54 -12.75
CA SER A 190 13.31 7.17 -13.52
C SER A 190 14.62 6.39 -13.39
N GLU A 191 15.01 6.02 -12.17
CA GLU A 191 16.24 5.27 -11.92
C GLU A 191 16.18 3.83 -12.47
N ASP A 192 15.04 3.11 -12.39
CA ASP A 192 14.86 1.86 -13.15
C ASP A 192 15.17 2.09 -14.63
N ARG A 193 14.47 3.02 -15.29
CA ARG A 193 14.62 3.27 -16.73
C ARG A 193 16.07 3.63 -17.08
N LYS A 194 16.80 4.33 -16.21
CA LYS A 194 18.21 4.69 -16.33
C LYS A 194 19.16 3.49 -16.14
N ILE A 195 18.96 2.66 -15.12
CA ILE A 195 19.74 1.43 -14.88
C ILE A 195 19.48 0.42 -16.02
N ARG A 196 18.22 0.23 -16.42
CA ARG A 196 17.81 -0.65 -17.51
C ARG A 196 18.37 -0.21 -18.87
N ARG A 197 18.47 1.11 -19.13
CA ARG A 197 19.23 1.68 -20.28
C ARG A 197 20.72 1.35 -20.20
N ARG A 198 21.39 1.58 -19.05
CA ARG A 198 22.81 1.26 -18.83
C ARG A 198 23.09 -0.25 -19.04
N GLY A 199 22.22 -1.12 -18.55
CA GLY A 199 22.30 -2.57 -18.74
C GLY A 199 22.17 -3.00 -20.21
N ARG A 200 21.24 -2.40 -20.97
CA ARG A 200 21.11 -2.59 -22.43
C ARG A 200 22.38 -2.14 -23.16
N PHE A 201 22.90 -0.96 -22.87
CA PHE A 201 24.11 -0.43 -23.49
C PHE A 201 25.33 -1.34 -23.25
N LYS A 202 25.55 -1.77 -21.99
CA LYS A 202 26.63 -2.71 -21.63
C LYS A 202 26.49 -4.07 -22.35
N ARG A 203 25.25 -4.53 -22.59
CA ARG A 203 24.95 -5.76 -23.36
C ARG A 203 25.27 -5.59 -24.85
N ILE A 204 24.98 -4.43 -25.44
CA ILE A 204 25.31 -4.10 -26.83
C ILE A 204 26.83 -3.99 -27.01
N CYS A 205 27.52 -3.23 -26.15
CA CYS A 205 28.98 -3.07 -26.21
C CYS A 205 29.71 -4.41 -26.08
N LYS A 206 29.25 -5.32 -25.22
CA LYS A 206 29.79 -6.70 -25.12
C LYS A 206 29.60 -7.51 -26.40
N LYS A 207 28.46 -7.38 -27.10
CA LYS A 207 28.23 -8.04 -28.40
C LYS A 207 29.17 -7.48 -29.48
N VAL A 208 29.21 -6.16 -29.64
CA VAL A 208 30.03 -5.48 -30.67
C VAL A 208 31.53 -5.72 -30.44
N GLY A 209 32.01 -5.60 -29.20
CA GLY A 209 33.41 -5.89 -28.85
C GLY A 209 33.79 -7.35 -29.07
N GLY A 210 32.87 -8.30 -28.80
CA GLY A 210 33.08 -9.71 -29.12
C GLY A 210 33.24 -9.98 -30.62
N ILE A 211 32.40 -9.35 -31.46
CA ILE A 211 32.51 -9.42 -32.92
C ILE A 211 33.82 -8.79 -33.41
N GLY A 212 34.17 -7.61 -32.89
CA GLY A 212 35.42 -6.91 -33.24
C GLY A 212 36.68 -7.72 -32.92
N LEU A 213 36.72 -8.41 -31.77
CA LEU A 213 37.82 -9.31 -31.42
C LEU A 213 37.94 -10.52 -32.37
N ILE A 214 36.82 -11.07 -32.83
CA ILE A 214 36.82 -12.17 -33.81
C ILE A 214 37.36 -11.66 -35.16
N VAL A 215 36.86 -10.52 -35.65
CA VAL A 215 37.32 -9.93 -36.93
C VAL A 215 38.81 -9.59 -36.88
N LEU A 216 39.29 -8.99 -35.79
CA LEU A 216 40.70 -8.68 -35.59
C LEU A 216 41.57 -9.93 -35.57
N HIS A 217 41.15 -10.98 -34.86
CA HIS A 217 41.88 -12.26 -34.82
C HIS A 217 41.95 -12.93 -36.20
N SER A 218 40.85 -12.90 -36.97
CA SER A 218 40.84 -13.41 -38.35
C SER A 218 41.77 -12.61 -39.27
N ALA A 219 41.76 -11.27 -39.17
CA ALA A 219 42.66 -10.41 -39.95
C ALA A 219 44.14 -10.66 -39.62
N ILE A 220 44.49 -10.85 -38.35
CA ILE A 220 45.86 -11.19 -37.92
C ILE A 220 46.30 -12.54 -38.48
N LEU A 221 45.45 -13.58 -38.44
CA LEU A 221 45.76 -14.89 -39.02
C LEU A 221 46.01 -14.82 -40.54
N ILE A 222 45.19 -14.06 -41.26
CA ILE A 222 45.36 -13.85 -42.71
C ILE A 222 46.65 -13.09 -43.00
N GLY A 223 46.96 -12.02 -42.26
CA GLY A 223 48.19 -11.25 -42.40
C GLY A 223 49.45 -12.09 -42.15
N LEU A 224 49.45 -12.95 -41.11
CA LEU A 224 50.54 -13.87 -40.82
C LEU A 224 50.73 -14.92 -41.93
N LEU A 225 49.65 -15.45 -42.51
CA LEU A 225 49.70 -16.39 -43.63
C LEU A 225 50.31 -15.74 -44.88
N VAL A 226 49.88 -14.53 -45.23
CA VAL A 226 50.42 -13.75 -46.36
C VAL A 226 51.90 -13.44 -46.14
N PHE A 227 52.29 -13.00 -44.94
CA PHE A 227 53.69 -12.74 -44.60
C PHE A 227 54.57 -14.00 -44.73
N ALA A 228 54.10 -15.16 -44.26
CA ALA A 228 54.82 -16.43 -44.39
C ALA A 228 55.01 -16.86 -45.86
N LEU A 229 53.99 -16.67 -46.71
CA LEU A 229 54.05 -16.97 -48.14
C LEU A 229 55.05 -16.06 -48.88
N HIS A 230 55.05 -14.75 -48.62
CA HIS A 230 56.01 -13.85 -49.24
C HIS A 230 57.44 -14.03 -48.72
N SER A 231 57.61 -14.40 -47.44
CA SER A 231 58.92 -14.73 -46.87
C SER A 231 59.57 -15.95 -47.54
N LEU A 232 58.78 -16.87 -48.11
CA LEU A 232 59.29 -18.01 -48.88
C LEU A 232 59.87 -17.61 -50.26
N VAL A 233 59.55 -16.42 -50.76
CA VAL A 233 60.08 -15.84 -52.01
C VAL A 233 61.30 -14.94 -51.73
N GLY A 234 61.53 -14.56 -50.47
CA GLY A 234 62.58 -13.63 -50.06
C GLY A 234 63.62 -14.23 -49.12
N THR A 235 64.81 -14.52 -49.67
CA THR A 235 66.07 -14.89 -48.99
C THR A 235 66.25 -16.32 -48.47
N VAL A 236 67.47 -16.82 -48.64
CA VAL A 236 68.02 -18.08 -48.12
C VAL A 236 68.72 -17.82 -46.79
N ALA A 237 68.74 -18.85 -45.92
CA ALA A 237 69.54 -18.96 -44.68
C ALA A 237 69.20 -18.05 -43.49
N ALA A 238 68.29 -18.51 -42.62
CA ALA A 238 68.65 -18.98 -41.26
C ALA A 238 67.40 -19.46 -40.47
N PRO A 239 67.40 -20.66 -39.82
CA PRO A 239 66.25 -21.14 -39.06
C PRO A 239 66.34 -20.80 -37.56
N CYS A 240 65.48 -19.90 -37.07
CA CYS A 240 65.27 -19.74 -35.62
C CYS A 240 63.87 -19.22 -35.23
N VAL A 241 63.29 -19.86 -34.20
CA VAL A 241 62.15 -19.41 -33.37
C VAL A 241 60.81 -19.08 -34.07
N VAL A 242 59.94 -20.09 -34.27
CA VAL A 242 58.49 -20.00 -33.92
C VAL A 242 57.90 -21.35 -33.44
N VAL A 243 58.61 -22.13 -32.61
CA VAL A 243 58.00 -23.30 -31.91
C VAL A 243 57.61 -22.87 -30.49
N GLY A 244 56.56 -22.05 -30.37
CA GLY A 244 56.17 -21.48 -29.07
C GLY A 244 54.75 -20.89 -28.93
N LEU A 245 54.06 -20.54 -30.02
CA LEU A 245 52.81 -19.76 -29.93
C LEU A 245 51.52 -20.60 -29.89
N VAL A 246 51.53 -21.83 -30.43
CA VAL A 246 50.35 -22.73 -30.41
C VAL A 246 50.01 -23.21 -28.98
N GLY A 247 51.00 -23.30 -28.09
CA GLY A 247 50.81 -23.80 -26.72
C GLY A 247 50.12 -22.83 -25.76
N LEU A 248 50.28 -21.51 -25.96
CA LEU A 248 49.90 -20.51 -24.96
C LEU A 248 48.39 -20.24 -24.87
N PHE A 249 47.64 -20.43 -25.96
CA PHE A 249 46.20 -20.08 -26.00
C PHE A 249 45.24 -21.22 -25.58
N ARG A 250 45.72 -22.45 -25.36
CA ARG A 250 44.86 -23.62 -25.01
C ARG A 250 44.49 -23.72 -23.52
N ARG A 251 44.70 -22.67 -22.70
CA ARG A 251 44.42 -22.68 -21.24
C ARG A 251 43.73 -21.43 -20.67
N ARG A 252 42.53 -21.06 -21.16
CA ARG A 252 41.39 -20.49 -20.35
C ARG A 252 40.15 -20.11 -21.19
N THR A 253 39.42 -21.10 -21.70
CA THR A 253 38.09 -20.91 -22.34
C THR A 253 36.98 -21.74 -21.69
N LYS A 254 37.05 -21.92 -20.36
CA LYS A 254 35.90 -22.29 -19.51
C LYS A 254 35.78 -21.28 -18.36
N ARG A 255 34.54 -20.88 -18.02
CA ARG A 255 34.13 -19.88 -16.99
C ARG A 255 34.19 -18.37 -17.36
N VAL A 256 33.60 -17.94 -18.48
CA VAL A 256 33.03 -16.57 -18.61
C VAL A 256 31.67 -16.57 -19.35
N SER A 257 30.66 -17.23 -18.79
CA SER A 257 29.25 -17.01 -19.14
C SER A 257 28.36 -17.29 -17.93
N GLY A 258 27.23 -16.58 -17.80
CA GLY A 258 26.18 -16.84 -16.80
C GLY A 258 26.13 -15.97 -15.53
N ARG A 259 27.15 -15.16 -15.19
CA ARG A 259 27.22 -14.48 -13.86
C ARG A 259 27.51 -12.96 -13.88
N SER A 260 27.18 -12.26 -14.97
CA SER A 260 27.49 -10.82 -15.16
C SER A 260 26.29 -9.93 -15.50
N SER A 261 25.09 -10.48 -15.68
CA SER A 261 23.87 -9.69 -15.97
C SER A 261 23.05 -9.36 -14.72
N THR A 262 23.09 -10.26 -13.74
CA THR A 262 22.26 -10.30 -12.53
C THR A 262 22.20 -8.99 -11.74
N GLY A 263 23.32 -8.30 -11.51
CA GLY A 263 23.36 -7.12 -10.62
C GLY A 263 22.43 -5.98 -11.05
N PHE A 264 22.45 -5.62 -12.35
CA PHE A 264 21.56 -4.56 -12.86
C PHE A 264 20.11 -5.05 -13.02
N GLU A 265 19.90 -6.33 -13.31
CA GLU A 265 18.56 -6.90 -13.44
C GLU A 265 17.84 -6.93 -12.09
N ARG A 266 18.52 -7.39 -11.02
CA ARG A 266 18.06 -7.33 -9.62
C ARG A 266 17.81 -5.90 -9.13
N GLN A 267 18.66 -4.93 -9.47
CA GLN A 267 18.41 -3.52 -9.14
C GLN A 267 17.18 -2.94 -9.86
N CYS A 268 16.86 -3.40 -11.07
CA CYS A 268 15.60 -3.03 -11.73
C CYS A 268 14.40 -3.66 -11.01
N GLU A 269 14.48 -4.96 -10.67
CA GLU A 269 13.42 -5.67 -9.94
C GLU A 269 13.11 -5.02 -8.58
N GLN A 270 14.14 -4.67 -7.79
CA GLN A 270 14.00 -3.94 -6.52
C GLN A 270 13.24 -2.61 -6.69
N LEU A 271 13.64 -1.78 -7.67
CA LEU A 271 13.04 -0.46 -7.90
C LEU A 271 11.63 -0.54 -8.50
N ASP A 272 11.34 -1.56 -9.33
CA ASP A 272 10.01 -1.81 -9.90
C ASP A 272 9.00 -2.30 -8.84
N VAL A 273 9.42 -3.19 -7.92
CA VAL A 273 8.58 -3.62 -6.79
C VAL A 273 8.33 -2.46 -5.82
N ALA A 274 9.34 -1.66 -5.49
CA ALA A 274 9.15 -0.45 -4.69
C ALA A 274 8.22 0.58 -5.38
N ALA A 275 8.36 0.77 -6.70
CA ALA A 275 7.48 1.63 -7.49
C ALA A 275 6.02 1.15 -7.52
N LYS A 276 5.79 -0.17 -7.47
CA LYS A 276 4.44 -0.74 -7.33
C LYS A 276 3.86 -0.45 -5.93
N GLY A 277 4.65 -0.60 -4.88
CA GLY A 277 4.23 -0.24 -3.52
C GLY A 277 3.85 1.23 -3.36
N ILE A 278 4.65 2.18 -3.86
CA ILE A 278 4.28 3.62 -3.84
C ILE A 278 3.06 3.91 -4.71
N TYR A 279 2.88 3.21 -5.84
CA TYR A 279 1.67 3.37 -6.65
C TYR A 279 0.40 2.92 -5.91
N LEU A 280 0.47 1.84 -5.13
CA LEU A 280 -0.63 1.38 -4.29
C LEU A 280 -0.94 2.42 -3.19
N LEU A 281 0.07 2.88 -2.45
CA LEU A 281 -0.07 3.95 -1.45
C LEU A 281 -0.77 5.21 -1.98
N ILE A 282 -0.50 5.62 -3.22
CA ILE A 282 -1.19 6.78 -3.83
C ILE A 282 -2.68 6.51 -4.01
N ASN A 283 -3.07 5.32 -4.48
CA ASN A 283 -4.49 4.99 -4.70
C ASN A 283 -5.25 4.82 -3.37
N ASP A 284 -4.60 4.22 -2.37
CA ASP A 284 -5.16 4.03 -1.03
C ASP A 284 -5.40 5.41 -0.38
N PHE A 285 -4.41 6.30 -0.40
CA PHE A 285 -4.53 7.65 0.17
C PHE A 285 -5.49 8.55 -0.60
N ASP A 286 -5.56 8.44 -1.93
CA ASP A 286 -6.56 9.11 -2.75
C ASP A 286 -7.99 8.65 -2.40
N THR A 287 -8.15 7.40 -1.97
CA THR A 287 -9.44 6.82 -1.58
C THR A 287 -9.81 7.24 -0.16
N MET A 288 -8.89 7.08 0.81
CA MET A 288 -9.03 7.59 2.18
C MET A 288 -9.33 9.08 2.20
N SER A 289 -8.68 9.90 1.37
CA SER A 289 -8.92 11.35 1.32
C SER A 289 -10.38 11.68 1.00
N ARG A 290 -11.02 10.92 0.10
CA ARG A 290 -12.44 11.10 -0.24
C ARG A 290 -13.37 10.62 0.88
N MET A 291 -13.06 9.48 1.49
CA MET A 291 -13.82 8.92 2.61
C MET A 291 -13.76 9.82 3.87
N VAL A 292 -12.56 10.28 4.24
CA VAL A 292 -12.33 11.21 5.36
C VAL A 292 -13.03 12.54 5.09
N LYS A 293 -12.95 13.10 3.87
CA LYS A 293 -13.69 14.33 3.53
C LYS A 293 -15.20 14.15 3.60
N ARG A 294 -15.74 13.03 3.10
CA ARG A 294 -17.18 12.70 3.20
C ARG A 294 -17.65 12.68 4.66
N LEU A 295 -16.85 12.05 5.54
CA LEU A 295 -17.12 12.01 6.98
C LEU A 295 -16.88 13.36 7.69
N GLU A 296 -15.93 14.18 7.23
CA GLU A 296 -15.70 15.54 7.73
C GLU A 296 -16.95 16.40 7.46
N GLU A 297 -17.43 16.45 6.22
CA GLU A 297 -18.61 17.23 5.82
C GLU A 297 -19.90 16.73 6.49
N GLU A 298 -20.09 15.41 6.61
CA GLU A 298 -21.24 14.79 7.29
C GLU A 298 -21.25 15.08 8.80
N VAL A 299 -20.08 15.04 9.47
CA VAL A 299 -19.99 15.37 10.90
C VAL A 299 -20.26 16.86 11.14
N ASP A 300 -19.71 17.76 10.32
CA ASP A 300 -19.96 19.20 10.44
C ASP A 300 -21.46 19.52 10.25
N HIS A 301 -22.12 18.89 9.26
CA HIS A 301 -23.57 19.01 9.07
C HIS A 301 -24.35 18.53 10.31
N ARG A 302 -24.08 17.32 10.79
CA ARG A 302 -24.74 16.76 11.99
C ARG A 302 -24.51 17.63 13.24
N GLN A 303 -23.33 18.22 13.39
CA GLN A 303 -23.03 19.11 14.52
C GLN A 303 -23.78 20.44 14.42
N ALA A 304 -23.90 21.03 13.22
CA ALA A 304 -24.69 22.23 12.98
C ALA A 304 -26.20 22.00 13.24
N VAL A 305 -26.74 20.85 12.80
CA VAL A 305 -28.14 20.46 13.05
C VAL A 305 -28.41 20.24 14.54
N ALA A 306 -27.50 19.56 15.25
CA ALA A 306 -27.58 19.41 16.71
C ALA A 306 -27.54 20.76 17.44
N ASP A 307 -26.67 21.69 17.02
CA ASP A 307 -26.56 23.00 17.65
C ASP A 307 -27.81 23.86 17.41
N MET A 308 -28.33 23.88 16.19
CA MET A 308 -29.58 24.56 15.83
C MET A 308 -30.76 24.09 16.71
N CYS A 309 -30.85 22.78 16.96
CA CYS A 309 -31.85 22.20 17.85
C CYS A 309 -31.72 22.73 19.30
N VAL A 310 -30.49 22.70 19.84
CA VAL A 310 -30.18 23.20 21.19
C VAL A 310 -30.44 24.70 21.34
N GLN A 311 -30.11 25.51 20.33
CA GLN A 311 -30.35 26.95 20.33
C GLN A 311 -31.85 27.32 20.26
N ASN A 312 -32.67 26.52 19.55
CA ASN A 312 -34.10 26.82 19.37
C ASN A 312 -34.98 26.29 20.51
N GLY A 313 -34.62 25.14 21.10
CA GLY A 313 -35.32 24.52 22.24
C GLY A 313 -36.74 24.01 21.98
N LYS A 314 -37.28 24.13 20.76
CA LYS A 314 -38.65 23.74 20.40
C LYS A 314 -38.75 22.24 20.15
N CYS A 315 -39.74 21.60 20.78
CA CYS A 315 -40.02 20.17 20.63
C CYS A 315 -40.20 19.72 19.16
N GLU A 316 -40.85 20.52 18.31
CA GLU A 316 -41.02 20.16 16.89
C GLU A 316 -39.70 20.12 16.10
N ILE A 317 -38.73 20.99 16.44
CA ILE A 317 -37.39 20.95 15.85
C ILE A 317 -36.62 19.76 16.40
N LEU A 318 -36.75 19.45 17.69
CA LEU A 318 -36.17 18.25 18.29
C LEU A 318 -36.70 16.98 17.59
N LYS A 319 -38.01 16.84 17.36
CA LYS A 319 -38.61 15.73 16.60
C LYS A 319 -38.04 15.61 15.19
N GLN A 320 -37.83 16.73 14.48
CA GLN A 320 -37.24 16.73 13.15
C GLN A 320 -35.78 16.27 13.17
N VAL A 321 -34.97 16.77 14.10
CA VAL A 321 -33.55 16.41 14.22
C VAL A 321 -33.35 14.96 14.69
N LEU A 322 -34.21 14.46 15.58
CA LEU A 322 -34.22 13.04 15.98
C LEU A 322 -34.52 12.13 14.78
N ARG A 323 -35.52 12.50 13.96
CA ARG A 323 -35.83 11.77 12.71
C ARG A 323 -34.64 11.80 11.75
N GLU A 324 -34.02 12.96 11.53
CA GLU A 324 -32.88 13.09 10.62
C GLU A 324 -31.69 12.23 11.06
N PHE A 325 -31.37 12.18 12.36
CA PHE A 325 -30.32 11.30 12.88
C PHE A 325 -30.67 9.82 12.80
N HIS A 326 -31.92 9.44 13.08
CA HIS A 326 -32.41 8.06 12.99
C HIS A 326 -32.36 7.54 11.55
N ASP A 327 -32.98 8.27 10.62
CA ASP A 327 -33.15 7.85 9.21
C ASP A 327 -31.81 7.73 8.46
N HIS A 328 -30.74 8.32 9.02
CA HIS A 328 -29.36 8.24 8.52
C HIS A 328 -28.37 7.65 9.54
N GLU A 329 -28.80 6.93 10.58
CA GLU A 329 -27.88 6.37 11.60
C GLU A 329 -27.00 5.26 10.99
N SER A 330 -27.60 4.28 10.29
CA SER A 330 -26.86 3.18 9.67
C SER A 330 -25.83 3.69 8.67
N ASN A 331 -26.25 4.45 7.67
CA ASN A 331 -25.37 5.02 6.63
C ASN A 331 -24.13 5.71 7.22
N PHE A 332 -24.26 6.48 8.30
CA PHE A 332 -23.10 7.11 8.95
C PHE A 332 -22.16 6.11 9.64
N LEU A 333 -22.70 5.07 10.29
CA LEU A 333 -21.91 4.01 10.89
C LEU A 333 -21.23 3.13 9.81
N ASP A 334 -21.94 2.80 8.74
CA ASP A 334 -21.45 2.07 7.57
C ASP A 334 -20.27 2.82 6.92
N GLN A 335 -20.35 4.16 6.81
CA GLN A 335 -19.24 4.99 6.30
C GLN A 335 -18.01 5.02 7.22
N LEU A 336 -18.19 4.89 8.54
CA LEU A 336 -17.10 4.78 9.51
C LEU A 336 -16.43 3.39 9.47
N GLU A 337 -17.21 2.34 9.19
CA GLU A 337 -16.74 0.97 8.99
C GLU A 337 -16.00 0.83 7.66
N GLU A 338 -16.56 1.33 6.54
CA GLU A 338 -15.93 1.33 5.20
C GLU A 338 -14.52 1.93 5.22
N LEU A 339 -14.33 3.04 5.95
CA LEU A 339 -13.02 3.69 6.09
C LEU A 339 -12.06 2.88 6.99
N GLU A 340 -12.53 2.29 8.08
CA GLU A 340 -11.71 1.45 8.97
C GLU A 340 -11.25 0.17 8.24
N GLU A 341 -12.15 -0.51 7.54
CA GLU A 341 -11.83 -1.68 6.71
C GLU A 341 -10.80 -1.33 5.62
N HIS A 342 -10.97 -0.19 4.94
CA HIS A 342 -10.03 0.27 3.93
C HIS A 342 -8.64 0.58 4.51
N ILE A 343 -8.54 1.06 5.76
CA ILE A 343 -7.27 1.24 6.45
C ILE A 343 -6.60 -0.11 6.75
N TYR A 344 -7.35 -1.13 7.20
CA TYR A 344 -6.80 -2.47 7.41
C TYR A 344 -6.34 -3.12 6.08
N LEU A 345 -7.03 -2.88 4.96
CA LEU A 345 -6.55 -3.25 3.62
C LEU A 345 -5.27 -2.51 3.21
N CYS A 346 -5.12 -1.23 3.56
CA CYS A 346 -3.89 -0.47 3.32
C CYS A 346 -2.71 -1.03 4.13
N PHE A 347 -2.90 -1.33 5.43
CA PHE A 347 -1.88 -2.02 6.24
C PHE A 347 -1.44 -3.35 5.61
N LEU A 348 -2.37 -4.19 5.16
CA LEU A 348 -2.04 -5.42 4.42
C LEU A 348 -1.22 -5.16 3.16
N THR A 349 -1.59 -4.14 2.40
CA THR A 349 -0.98 -3.79 1.11
C THR A 349 0.43 -3.22 1.30
N ILE A 350 0.62 -2.40 2.33
CA ILE A 350 1.93 -1.93 2.82
C ILE A 350 2.80 -3.12 3.23
N ASN A 351 2.31 -3.99 4.12
CA ASN A 351 3.07 -5.12 4.63
C ASN A 351 3.51 -6.08 3.53
N ARG A 352 2.59 -6.43 2.62
CA ARG A 352 2.88 -7.27 1.45
C ARG A 352 3.94 -6.61 0.56
N SER A 353 3.84 -5.31 0.32
CA SER A 353 4.81 -4.57 -0.51
C SER A 353 6.18 -4.47 0.17
N ARG A 354 6.25 -4.15 1.47
CA ARG A 354 7.50 -4.10 2.25
C ARG A 354 8.20 -5.45 2.29
N LYS A 355 7.45 -6.55 2.50
CA LYS A 355 7.97 -7.93 2.44
C LYS A 355 8.56 -8.25 1.05
N LEU A 356 7.86 -7.91 -0.03
CA LEU A 356 8.35 -8.13 -1.40
C LEU A 356 9.62 -7.30 -1.72
N VAL A 357 9.67 -6.02 -1.35
CA VAL A 357 10.88 -5.19 -1.53
C VAL A 357 12.06 -5.76 -0.75
N LEU A 358 11.85 -6.19 0.51
CA LEU A 358 12.89 -6.81 1.32
C LEU A 358 13.39 -8.14 0.71
N GLN A 359 12.49 -8.97 0.16
CA GLN A 359 12.85 -10.21 -0.54
C GLN A 359 13.71 -9.95 -1.79
N GLU A 360 13.48 -8.87 -2.55
CA GLU A 360 14.36 -8.51 -3.68
C GLU A 360 15.70 -7.92 -3.22
N ILE A 361 15.72 -7.23 -2.07
CA ILE A 361 16.96 -6.70 -1.43
C ILE A 361 17.85 -7.84 -0.96
N MET A 362 17.34 -8.75 -0.13
CA MET A 362 18.06 -9.95 0.34
C MET A 362 18.35 -10.92 -0.81
N GLY A 363 17.42 -10.99 -1.76
CA GLY A 363 17.43 -11.87 -2.92
C GLY A 363 16.58 -13.11 -2.69
N LYS A 364 15.83 -13.47 -3.73
CA LYS A 364 15.09 -14.74 -3.83
C LYS A 364 16.02 -15.92 -3.43
N GLN A 365 15.69 -16.58 -2.32
CA GLN A 365 16.30 -17.84 -1.87
C GLN A 365 15.73 -19.02 -2.66
#